data_AF-Q2N100-F1
#
_entry.id   AF-Q2N100-F1
#
_cell.length_a   1.000
_cell.length_b   1.000
_cell.length_c   1.000
_cell.angle_alpha   90.00
_cell.angle_beta   90.00
_cell.angle_gamma   90.00
#
_symmetry.space_group_name_H-M   'P 1'
#
loop_
_entity.id
_entity.type
_entity.pdbx_description
1 polymer ?
#
loop_
_entity_poly.entity_id
_entity_poly.type
_entity_poly.pdbx_seq_one_letter_code
_entity_poly.pdbx_strand_id
1 'polypeptide(L)'
;REGLIDTAVKTSRSGYLQRCLIKHLEGIKVCYDLTVRDSDGSVIQFLYGEDGICPEKSAYLQAEQFNFIRNNIDAMNSKLDTDKVVEHLRPGLARSYIEKINAKMNKYTRKLNCTNEEFLYSNSLRATPFLNYYSKCRYYFRIGEGQEMTLPLANHRRLWQMAAIDNWYKLTDEEIEKYYRYCETSFDTVQSIYQPDYHIGSLSEKMQSVISNYLTTEFDSFSPDLTTEEFRTCFELKYLSSLCQPGDPVGILAAQSIGEPSTQMTL
;
A
#
# COMPACT_ATOMS: atom_id res chain seq x y z
N ARG A 1 -48.50 4.01 11.53
CA ARG A 1 -48.44 2.57 11.90
C ARG A 1 -47.33 1.85 11.15
N GLU A 2 -47.24 2.00 9.83
CA GLU A 2 -46.18 1.40 9.00
C GLU A 2 -44.77 1.86 9.37
N GLY A 3 -44.54 3.16 9.58
CA GLY A 3 -43.22 3.66 10.01
C GLY A 3 -42.71 3.04 11.32
N LEU A 4 -43.57 2.83 12.31
CA LEU A 4 -43.19 2.18 13.58
C LEU A 4 -42.86 0.68 13.39
N ILE A 5 -43.53 0.02 12.45
CA ILE A 5 -43.28 -1.39 12.13
C ILE A 5 -41.94 -1.52 11.38
N ASP A 6 -41.69 -0.63 10.42
CA ASP A 6 -40.43 -0.58 9.67
C ASP A 6 -39.23 -0.29 10.58
N THR A 7 -39.37 0.67 11.50
CA THR A 7 -38.32 0.93 12.51
C THR A 7 -38.05 -0.31 13.36
N ALA A 8 -39.08 -1.02 13.83
CA ALA A 8 -38.89 -2.21 14.66
C ALA A 8 -38.24 -3.38 13.89
N VAL A 9 -38.64 -3.64 12.65
CA VAL A 9 -38.08 -4.75 11.84
C VAL A 9 -36.64 -4.46 11.44
N LYS A 10 -36.33 -3.24 11.00
CA LYS A 10 -35.00 -2.94 10.44
C LYS A 10 -33.93 -2.74 11.54
N THR A 11 -34.29 -2.20 12.71
CA THR A 11 -33.40 -2.13 13.88
C THR A 11 -32.99 -3.52 14.41
N SER A 12 -33.89 -4.51 14.33
CA SER A 12 -33.56 -5.89 14.72
C SER A 12 -32.47 -6.52 13.82
N ARG A 13 -32.45 -6.16 12.52
CA ARG A 13 -31.49 -6.68 11.54
C ARG A 13 -30.09 -6.10 11.72
N SER A 14 -29.98 -4.78 11.88
CA SER A 14 -28.69 -4.12 12.11
C SER A 14 -28.05 -4.54 13.43
N GLY A 15 -28.84 -4.67 14.50
CA GLY A 15 -28.33 -5.17 15.79
C GLY A 15 -27.84 -6.62 15.75
N TYR A 16 -28.53 -7.50 15.01
CA TYR A 16 -28.05 -8.88 14.81
C TYR A 16 -26.75 -8.93 14.01
N LEU A 17 -26.66 -8.15 12.92
CA LEU A 17 -25.45 -8.04 12.12
C LEU A 17 -24.25 -7.57 12.95
N GLN A 18 -24.43 -6.51 13.75
CA GLN A 18 -23.38 -5.99 14.62
C GLN A 18 -22.91 -7.05 15.63
N ARG A 19 -23.82 -7.81 16.26
CA ARG A 19 -23.44 -8.88 17.18
C ARG A 19 -22.64 -9.98 16.50
N CYS A 20 -23.03 -10.38 15.29
CA CYS A 20 -22.29 -11.35 14.50
C CYS A 20 -20.87 -10.84 14.19
N LEU A 21 -20.72 -9.58 13.78
CA LEU A 21 -19.41 -9.00 13.51
C LEU A 21 -18.55 -8.92 14.77
N ILE A 22 -19.08 -8.38 15.88
CA ILE A 22 -18.34 -8.27 17.14
C ILE A 22 -17.87 -9.64 17.61
N LYS A 23 -18.72 -10.66 17.55
CA LYS A 23 -18.35 -11.98 18.07
C LYS A 23 -17.22 -12.66 17.29
N HIS A 24 -17.15 -12.45 15.98
CA HIS A 24 -16.06 -12.98 15.15
C HIS A 24 -14.78 -12.14 15.23
N LEU A 25 -14.90 -10.84 15.52
CA LEU A 25 -13.78 -9.90 15.50
C LEU A 25 -13.27 -9.54 16.92
N GLU A 26 -13.81 -10.15 17.98
CA GLU A 26 -13.44 -9.83 19.38
C GLU A 26 -11.98 -10.16 19.73
N GLY A 27 -11.41 -11.17 19.09
CA GLY A 27 -10.04 -11.64 19.33
C GLY A 27 -8.97 -10.85 18.58
N ILE A 28 -9.36 -9.99 17.62
CA ILE A 28 -8.44 -9.34 16.70
C ILE A 28 -7.86 -8.07 17.33
N LYS A 29 -6.53 -8.05 17.45
CA LYS A 29 -5.76 -6.96 18.04
C LYS A 29 -4.46 -6.69 17.29
N VAL A 30 -3.90 -5.50 17.51
CA VAL A 30 -2.56 -5.15 17.04
C VAL A 30 -1.52 -5.76 17.98
N CYS A 31 -0.50 -6.41 17.43
CA CYS A 31 0.63 -6.98 18.17
C CYS A 31 1.83 -6.02 18.22
N TYR A 32 2.83 -6.33 19.04
CA TYR A 32 4.04 -5.49 19.22
C TYR A 32 4.92 -5.38 17.97
N ASP A 33 4.77 -6.31 17.03
CA ASP A 33 5.39 -6.26 15.69
C ASP A 33 4.55 -5.46 14.69
N LEU A 34 3.51 -4.74 15.18
CA LEU A 34 2.51 -3.98 14.41
C LEU A 34 1.61 -4.82 13.49
N THR A 35 1.77 -6.14 13.49
CA THR A 35 0.86 -7.04 12.77
C THR A 35 -0.49 -7.12 13.46
N VAL A 36 -1.56 -7.29 12.69
CA VAL A 36 -2.90 -7.53 13.21
C VAL A 36 -3.12 -9.03 13.26
N ARG A 37 -3.34 -9.55 14.47
CA ARG A 37 -3.49 -10.98 14.71
C ARG A 37 -4.79 -11.30 15.43
N ASP A 38 -5.29 -12.50 15.19
CA ASP A 38 -6.35 -13.08 16.00
C ASP A 38 -5.78 -13.59 17.34
N SER A 39 -6.68 -13.92 18.25
CA SER A 39 -6.42 -14.58 19.53
C SER A 39 -5.66 -15.90 19.40
N ASP A 40 -5.86 -16.63 18.30
CA ASP A 40 -5.14 -17.88 17.97
C ASP A 40 -3.69 -17.64 17.48
N GLY A 41 -3.30 -16.38 17.25
CA GLY A 41 -1.98 -16.00 16.75
C GLY A 41 -1.85 -16.01 15.22
N SER A 42 -2.93 -16.34 14.50
CA SER A 42 -3.00 -16.21 13.04
C SER A 42 -2.88 -14.73 12.62
N VAL A 43 -2.08 -14.47 11.59
CA VAL A 43 -1.87 -13.12 11.05
C VAL A 43 -2.98 -12.81 10.05
N ILE A 44 -3.72 -11.73 10.29
CA ILE A 44 -4.79 -11.26 9.42
C ILE A 44 -4.27 -10.15 8.50
N GLN A 45 -3.50 -9.20 9.06
CA GLN A 45 -2.84 -8.13 8.29
C GLN A 45 -1.42 -7.92 8.81
N PHE A 46 -0.49 -7.56 7.91
CA PHE A 46 0.88 -7.25 8.30
C PHE A 46 1.02 -5.88 8.96
N LEU A 47 0.16 -4.93 8.58
CA LEU A 47 0.08 -3.62 9.20
C LEU A 47 -1.38 -3.17 9.16
N TYR A 48 -1.87 -2.60 10.26
CA TYR A 48 -3.26 -2.13 10.35
C TYR A 48 -3.55 -1.08 9.28
N GLY A 49 -4.55 -1.31 8.41
CA GLY A 49 -4.90 -0.36 7.36
C GLY A 49 -3.81 -0.13 6.31
N GLU A 50 -2.82 -1.03 6.21
CA GLU A 50 -1.62 -0.94 5.37
C GLU A 50 -0.65 0.19 5.70
N ASP A 51 -1.05 1.19 6.50
CA ASP A 51 -0.24 2.34 6.90
C ASP A 51 0.05 2.42 8.41
N GLY A 52 -0.69 1.65 9.22
CA GLY A 52 -0.54 1.56 10.67
C GLY A 52 -1.18 2.69 11.45
N ILE A 53 -1.94 3.59 10.79
CA ILE A 53 -2.44 4.82 11.40
C ILE A 53 -3.74 4.57 12.17
N CYS A 54 -3.83 5.14 13.37
CA CYS A 54 -5.07 5.15 14.14
C CYS A 54 -6.05 6.19 13.56
N PRO A 55 -7.30 5.82 13.23
CA PRO A 55 -8.27 6.73 12.62
C PRO A 55 -8.51 7.99 13.46
N GLU A 56 -8.55 7.86 14.79
CA GLU A 56 -8.76 8.96 15.74
C GLU A 56 -7.64 10.01 15.68
N LYS A 57 -6.42 9.58 15.35
CA LYS A 57 -5.23 10.43 15.30
C LYS A 57 -4.90 10.91 13.89
N SER A 58 -5.71 10.55 12.91
CA SER A 58 -5.49 10.85 11.47
C SER A 58 -5.96 12.25 11.05
N ALA A 59 -6.80 12.92 11.84
CA ALA A 59 -7.47 14.17 11.46
C ALA A 59 -6.53 15.28 10.95
N TYR A 60 -5.35 15.42 11.57
CA TYR A 60 -4.37 16.46 11.20
C TYR A 60 -3.32 15.99 10.17
N LEU A 61 -3.39 14.75 9.68
CA LEU A 61 -2.45 14.23 8.68
C LEU A 61 -2.86 14.54 7.23
N GLN A 62 -3.97 15.28 7.04
CA GLN A 62 -4.44 15.68 5.72
C GLN A 62 -3.71 16.93 5.20
N ALA A 63 -3.55 17.04 3.89
CA ALA A 63 -2.80 18.12 3.23
C ALA A 63 -3.29 19.53 3.64
N GLU A 64 -4.61 19.70 3.78
CA GLU A 64 -5.24 20.97 4.16
C GLU A 64 -4.81 21.44 5.56
N GLN A 65 -4.46 20.51 6.45
CA GLN A 65 -4.10 20.78 7.84
C GLN A 65 -2.58 20.97 8.03
N PHE A 66 -1.78 20.86 6.98
CA PHE A 66 -0.32 21.03 7.09
C PHE A 66 0.07 22.45 7.47
N ASN A 67 -0.67 23.43 6.98
CA ASN A 67 -0.51 24.83 7.39
C ASN A 67 -0.82 25.02 8.89
N PHE A 68 -1.80 24.29 9.43
CA PHE A 68 -2.10 24.29 10.86
C PHE A 68 -0.99 23.65 11.69
N ILE A 69 -0.44 22.50 11.24
CA ILE A 69 0.71 21.87 11.90
C ILE A 69 1.89 22.84 11.90
N ARG A 70 2.17 23.46 10.76
CA ARG A 70 3.29 24.39 10.58
C ARG A 70 3.24 25.56 11.56
N ASN A 71 2.07 26.19 11.70
CA ASN A 71 1.90 27.32 12.60
C ASN A 71 2.05 26.95 14.08
N ASN A 72 1.93 25.66 14.43
CA ASN A 72 1.93 25.17 15.81
C ASN A 72 3.11 24.23 16.11
N ILE A 73 4.21 24.32 15.35
CA ILE A 73 5.37 23.44 15.52
C ILE A 73 5.98 23.56 16.90
N ASP A 74 6.13 24.78 17.43
CA ASP A 74 6.73 24.98 18.77
C ASP A 74 5.92 24.27 19.87
N ALA A 75 4.59 24.28 19.73
CA ALA A 75 3.68 23.56 20.62
C ALA A 75 3.76 22.03 20.43
N MET A 76 4.02 21.54 19.22
CA MET A 76 4.26 20.12 18.98
C MET A 76 5.61 19.68 19.54
N ASN A 77 6.67 20.47 19.31
CA ASN A 77 8.02 20.16 19.74
C ASN A 77 8.11 20.09 21.27
N SER A 78 7.46 21.03 21.97
CA SER A 78 7.35 21.03 23.43
C SER A 78 6.53 19.86 23.97
N LYS A 79 5.49 19.41 23.25
CA LYS A 79 4.67 18.27 23.68
C LYS A 79 5.40 16.93 23.50
N LEU A 80 6.19 16.79 22.45
CA LEU A 80 6.83 15.54 22.06
C LEU A 80 8.27 15.39 22.55
N ASP A 81 8.87 16.42 23.17
CA ASP A 81 10.28 16.45 23.56
C ASP A 81 11.16 15.90 22.41
N THR A 82 11.01 16.52 21.24
CA THR A 82 11.46 15.99 19.94
C THR A 82 12.92 15.55 19.95
N ASP A 83 13.79 16.30 20.62
CA ASP A 83 15.23 16.06 20.64
C ASP A 83 15.57 14.71 21.31
N LYS A 84 14.91 14.38 22.42
CA LYS A 84 15.12 13.12 23.13
C LYS A 84 14.59 11.94 22.32
N VAL A 85 13.45 12.13 21.67
CA VAL A 85 12.79 11.07 20.88
C VAL A 85 13.61 10.76 19.63
N VAL A 86 14.10 11.79 18.94
CA VAL A 86 14.95 11.62 17.74
C VAL A 86 16.26 10.93 18.07
N GLU A 87 16.83 11.11 19.26
CA GLU A 87 18.05 10.41 19.70
C GLU A 87 17.85 8.88 19.83
N HIS A 88 16.66 8.44 20.27
CA HIS A 88 16.35 7.02 20.43
C HIS A 88 15.88 6.36 19.13
N LEU A 89 15.32 7.15 18.22
CA LEU A 89 14.95 6.71 16.88
C LEU A 89 16.21 6.62 16.01
N ARG A 90 16.19 5.81 14.95
CA ARG A 90 17.29 5.76 13.97
C ARG A 90 16.99 6.67 12.77
N PRO A 91 17.34 7.97 12.80
CA PRO A 91 17.21 8.82 11.62
C PRO A 91 18.17 8.39 10.52
N GLY A 92 17.67 8.34 9.29
CA GLY A 92 18.51 8.23 8.09
C GLY A 92 18.42 6.91 7.32
N LEU A 93 18.20 5.76 7.95
CA LEU A 93 18.10 4.48 7.24
C LEU A 93 16.92 4.47 6.25
N ALA A 94 15.72 4.81 6.75
CA ALA A 94 14.51 4.88 5.93
C ALA A 94 14.65 5.94 4.83
N ARG A 95 15.20 7.12 5.14
CA ARG A 95 15.44 8.21 4.17
C ARG A 95 16.39 7.76 3.04
N SER A 96 17.51 7.11 3.37
CA SER A 96 18.45 6.58 2.38
C SER A 96 17.82 5.52 1.48
N TYR A 97 16.87 4.74 2.03
CA TYR A 97 16.17 3.73 1.27
C TYR A 97 15.15 4.33 0.30
N ILE A 98 14.42 5.37 0.74
CA ILE A 98 13.52 6.15 -0.11
C ILE A 98 14.28 6.75 -1.28
N GLU A 99 15.44 7.35 -1.05
CA GLU A 99 16.29 7.90 -2.12
C GLU A 99 16.70 6.82 -3.14
N LYS A 100 17.08 5.63 -2.65
CA LYS A 100 17.41 4.49 -3.52
C LYS A 100 16.21 4.03 -4.35
N ILE A 101 15.02 3.97 -3.75
CA ILE A 101 13.78 3.65 -4.47
C ILE A 101 13.51 4.70 -5.54
N ASN A 102 13.53 5.98 -5.18
CA ASN A 102 13.26 7.08 -6.11
C ASN A 102 14.26 7.10 -7.27
N ALA A 103 15.54 6.85 -7.02
CA ALA A 103 16.56 6.74 -8.06
C ALA A 103 16.29 5.56 -9.01
N LYS A 104 15.89 4.40 -8.46
CA LYS A 104 15.51 3.22 -9.26
C LYS A 104 14.24 3.46 -10.06
N MET A 105 13.22 4.06 -9.46
CA MET A 105 11.97 4.45 -10.12
C MET A 105 12.24 5.43 -11.26
N ASN A 106 13.03 6.47 -11.04
CA ASN A 106 13.40 7.41 -12.10
C ASN A 106 14.16 6.74 -13.25
N LYS A 107 15.04 5.77 -12.95
CA LYS A 107 15.71 4.96 -13.99
C LYS A 107 14.71 4.11 -14.77
N TYR A 108 13.73 3.53 -14.09
CA TYR A 108 12.67 2.72 -14.70
C TYR A 108 11.73 3.58 -15.57
N THR A 109 11.26 4.72 -15.07
CA THR A 109 10.45 5.68 -15.82
C THR A 109 11.18 6.24 -17.05
N ARG A 110 12.48 6.53 -16.94
CA ARG A 110 13.29 6.94 -18.10
C ARG A 110 13.37 5.84 -19.15
N LYS A 111 13.57 4.58 -18.76
CA LYS A 111 13.55 3.45 -19.69
C LYS A 111 12.21 3.32 -20.41
N LEU A 112 11.09 3.53 -19.70
CA LEU A 112 9.74 3.51 -20.29
C LEU A 112 9.51 4.69 -21.26
N ASN A 113 9.89 5.91 -20.86
CA ASN A 113 9.64 7.13 -21.63
C ASN A 113 10.56 7.29 -22.86
N CYS A 114 11.73 6.64 -22.88
CA CYS A 114 12.62 6.63 -24.05
C CYS A 114 12.07 5.81 -25.22
N THR A 115 10.98 5.06 -25.06
CA THR A 115 10.42 4.18 -26.08
C THR A 115 8.92 4.42 -26.25
N ASN A 116 8.54 5.56 -26.82
CA ASN A 116 7.21 5.72 -27.39
C ASN A 116 7.14 4.90 -28.70
N GLU A 117 6.10 4.05 -28.78
CA GLU A 117 5.56 3.33 -29.95
C GLU A 117 5.94 1.86 -30.24
N GLU A 118 7.04 1.28 -29.75
CA GLU A 118 7.37 -0.13 -30.11
C GLU A 118 7.27 -1.16 -28.97
N PHE A 119 6.94 -0.73 -27.74
CA PHE A 119 7.09 -1.56 -26.54
C PHE A 119 5.83 -2.32 -26.08
N LEU A 120 5.04 -2.86 -27.01
CA LEU A 120 4.05 -3.90 -26.66
C LEU A 120 4.70 -5.29 -26.45
N TYR A 121 6.02 -5.44 -26.66
CA TYR A 121 6.67 -6.76 -26.76
C TYR A 121 8.03 -6.91 -26.08
N SER A 122 8.36 -6.09 -25.09
CA SER A 122 9.65 -6.15 -24.40
C SER A 122 9.50 -6.18 -22.88
N ASN A 123 10.28 -7.07 -22.26
CA ASN A 123 10.45 -7.35 -20.84
C ASN A 123 10.75 -6.14 -19.93
N SER A 124 9.81 -5.21 -19.77
CA SER A 124 9.94 -4.12 -18.78
C SER A 124 8.75 -3.98 -17.85
N LEU A 125 7.60 -4.57 -18.14
CA LEU A 125 6.49 -4.62 -17.18
C LEU A 125 6.67 -5.84 -16.28
N ARG A 126 6.12 -5.82 -15.06
CA ARG A 126 6.11 -6.96 -14.13
C ARG A 126 5.55 -8.19 -14.85
N ALA A 127 6.43 -8.95 -15.49
CA ALA A 127 6.08 -10.05 -16.35
C ALA A 127 6.16 -11.31 -15.52
N THR A 128 5.07 -12.07 -15.50
CA THR A 128 5.11 -13.40 -14.89
C THR A 128 6.07 -14.29 -15.69
N PRO A 129 6.64 -15.35 -15.07
CA PRO A 129 7.47 -16.32 -15.78
C PRO A 129 6.78 -16.86 -17.04
N PHE A 130 5.47 -17.09 -16.94
CA PHE A 130 4.63 -17.49 -18.08
C PHE A 130 4.61 -16.43 -19.19
N LEU A 131 4.48 -15.15 -18.87
CA LEU A 131 4.46 -14.09 -19.87
C LEU A 131 5.80 -13.97 -20.62
N ASN A 132 6.92 -14.15 -19.91
CA ASN A 132 8.27 -14.20 -20.50
C ASN A 132 8.47 -15.43 -21.40
N TYR A 133 7.93 -16.57 -21.00
CA TYR A 133 7.90 -17.76 -21.85
C TYR A 133 7.07 -17.54 -23.10
N TYR A 134 5.86 -16.99 -22.93
CA TYR A 134 4.93 -16.75 -24.01
C TYR A 134 5.45 -15.72 -25.01
N SER A 135 6.12 -14.65 -24.55
CA SER A 135 6.76 -13.66 -25.42
C SER A 135 7.90 -14.28 -26.24
N LYS A 136 8.69 -15.16 -25.64
CA LYS A 136 9.75 -15.93 -26.32
C LYS A 136 9.18 -16.88 -27.38
N CYS A 137 8.15 -17.66 -27.05
CA CYS A 137 7.45 -18.51 -28.02
C CYS A 137 6.92 -17.68 -29.19
N ARG A 138 6.25 -16.56 -28.89
CA ARG A 138 5.73 -15.64 -29.91
C ARG A 138 6.83 -15.11 -30.84
N TYR A 139 8.02 -14.80 -30.32
CA TYR A 139 9.15 -14.38 -31.14
C TYR A 139 9.62 -15.47 -32.11
N TYR A 140 9.79 -16.71 -31.63
CA TYR A 140 10.18 -17.82 -32.50
C TYR A 140 9.14 -18.13 -33.58
N PHE A 141 7.85 -18.08 -33.24
CA PHE A 141 6.79 -18.25 -34.24
C PHE A 141 6.74 -17.09 -35.24
N ARG A 142 7.12 -15.87 -34.85
CA ARG A 142 7.19 -14.71 -35.76
C ARG A 142 8.39 -14.76 -36.71
N ILE A 143 9.54 -15.32 -36.27
CA ILE A 143 10.72 -15.51 -37.12
C ILE A 143 10.60 -16.73 -38.04
N GLY A 144 9.88 -17.76 -37.61
CA GLY A 144 9.61 -18.96 -38.42
C GLY A 144 8.64 -18.75 -39.58
N GLU A 145 7.93 -17.61 -39.64
CA GLU A 145 6.89 -17.36 -40.63
C GLU A 145 7.31 -16.29 -41.65
N GLY A 146 7.95 -16.75 -42.72
CA GLY A 146 7.71 -16.23 -44.08
C GLY A 146 6.40 -16.74 -44.68
N GLN A 147 5.54 -17.38 -43.89
CA GLN A 147 4.20 -17.81 -44.27
C GLN A 147 3.27 -17.53 -43.10
N GLU A 148 2.43 -16.50 -43.25
CA GLU A 148 1.23 -16.35 -42.44
C GLU A 148 0.35 -17.59 -42.64
N MET A 149 0.54 -18.61 -41.80
CA MET A 149 -0.39 -19.71 -41.72
C MET A 149 -1.63 -19.19 -41.00
N THR A 150 -2.62 -18.76 -41.80
CA THR A 150 -4.00 -18.54 -41.40
C THR A 150 -4.63 -19.88 -41.00
N LEU A 151 -4.18 -20.42 -39.86
CA LEU A 151 -4.77 -21.59 -39.23
C LEU A 151 -6.11 -21.21 -38.61
N PRO A 152 -7.11 -22.10 -38.65
CA PRO A 152 -8.49 -21.76 -38.37
C PRO A 152 -8.67 -21.32 -36.91
N LEU A 153 -9.38 -20.19 -36.73
CA LEU A 153 -9.85 -19.69 -35.45
C LEU A 153 -10.94 -20.62 -34.91
N ALA A 154 -10.57 -21.77 -34.35
CA ALA A 154 -11.43 -22.37 -33.35
C ALA A 154 -11.32 -21.50 -32.08
N ASN A 155 -12.34 -20.69 -31.82
CA ASN A 155 -12.50 -19.86 -30.60
C ASN A 155 -11.57 -18.64 -30.46
N HIS A 156 -11.30 -17.91 -31.54
CA HIS A 156 -10.52 -16.65 -31.52
C HIS A 156 -9.08 -16.74 -30.98
N ARG A 157 -8.53 -17.95 -30.78
CA ARG A 157 -7.14 -18.19 -30.36
C ARG A 157 -6.38 -18.91 -31.47
N ARG A 158 -5.12 -18.55 -31.69
CA ARG A 158 -4.27 -19.21 -32.68
C ARG A 158 -3.81 -20.57 -32.15
N LEU A 159 -3.70 -21.58 -33.00
CA LEU A 159 -3.31 -22.95 -32.58
C LEU A 159 -1.97 -22.98 -31.85
N TRP A 160 -0.99 -22.20 -32.28
CA TRP A 160 0.31 -22.11 -31.59
C TRP A 160 0.20 -21.53 -30.18
N GLN A 161 -0.80 -20.67 -29.91
CA GLN A 161 -1.02 -20.12 -28.58
C GLN A 161 -1.53 -21.20 -27.63
N MET A 162 -2.43 -22.08 -28.13
CA MET A 162 -2.89 -23.24 -27.37
C MET A 162 -1.74 -24.21 -27.12
N ALA A 163 -0.94 -24.52 -28.15
CA ALA A 163 0.23 -25.38 -28.01
C ALA A 163 1.27 -24.80 -27.02
N ALA A 164 1.47 -23.47 -27.00
CA ALA A 164 2.35 -22.83 -26.03
C ALA A 164 1.83 -22.96 -24.59
N ILE A 165 0.52 -22.83 -24.38
CA ILE A 165 -0.09 -23.04 -23.05
C ILE A 165 0.07 -24.50 -22.62
N ASP A 166 -0.24 -25.45 -23.50
CA ASP A 166 -0.11 -26.88 -23.20
C ASP A 166 1.34 -27.28 -22.92
N ASN A 167 2.29 -26.69 -23.65
CA ASN A 167 3.71 -26.91 -23.42
C ASN A 167 4.17 -26.31 -22.09
N TRP A 168 3.67 -25.14 -21.70
CA TRP A 168 3.99 -24.53 -20.41
C TRP A 168 3.64 -25.45 -19.23
N TYR A 169 2.46 -26.04 -19.24
CA TYR A 169 2.05 -26.97 -18.17
C TYR A 169 2.81 -28.31 -18.19
N LYS A 170 3.53 -28.63 -19.27
CA LYS A 170 4.38 -29.81 -19.39
C LYS A 170 5.84 -29.56 -19.01
N LEU A 171 6.26 -28.30 -18.87
CA LEU A 171 7.62 -27.95 -18.48
C LEU A 171 7.90 -28.41 -17.05
N THR A 172 9.17 -28.73 -16.81
CA THR A 172 9.67 -29.03 -15.46
C THR A 172 9.90 -27.73 -14.66
N ASP A 173 9.88 -27.81 -13.33
CA ASP A 173 10.13 -26.65 -12.45
C ASP A 173 11.49 -26.00 -12.72
N GLU A 174 12.51 -26.79 -13.09
CA GLU A 174 13.85 -26.32 -13.47
C GLU A 174 13.85 -25.43 -14.74
N GLU A 175 12.95 -25.72 -15.68
CA GLU A 175 12.81 -24.92 -16.90
C GLU A 175 12.03 -23.64 -16.63
N ILE A 176 11.04 -23.70 -15.74
CA ILE A 176 10.27 -22.54 -15.29
C ILE A 176 11.20 -21.57 -14.53
N GLU A 177 12.14 -22.06 -13.72
CA GLU A 177 13.10 -21.25 -12.96
C GLU A 177 13.97 -20.35 -13.86
N LYS A 178 14.26 -20.77 -15.09
CA LYS A 178 14.98 -19.95 -16.07
C LYS A 178 14.21 -18.67 -16.41
N TYR A 179 12.88 -18.71 -16.39
CA TYR A 179 12.03 -17.57 -16.69
C TYR A 179 11.89 -16.58 -15.53
N TYR A 180 12.08 -17.04 -14.29
CA TYR A 180 12.13 -16.17 -13.11
C TYR A 180 13.34 -15.22 -13.12
N ARG A 181 14.46 -15.59 -13.76
CA ARG A 181 15.64 -14.70 -13.90
C ARG A 181 15.36 -13.45 -14.74
N TYR A 182 14.37 -13.52 -15.64
CA TYR A 182 13.96 -12.41 -16.49
C TYR A 182 12.81 -11.59 -15.89
N CYS A 183 12.28 -12.01 -14.75
CA CYS A 183 11.30 -11.23 -14.01
C CYS A 183 12.03 -10.15 -13.22
N GLU A 184 11.73 -8.88 -13.51
CA GLU A 184 12.16 -7.81 -12.60
C GLU A 184 11.42 -7.95 -11.27
N THR A 185 12.16 -7.91 -10.16
CA THR A 185 11.59 -7.93 -8.81
C THR A 185 10.85 -6.62 -8.54
N SER A 186 9.64 -6.70 -8.00
CA SER A 186 8.97 -5.52 -7.45
C SER A 186 9.81 -4.91 -6.34
N PHE A 187 9.81 -3.58 -6.26
CA PHE A 187 10.34 -2.89 -5.10
C PHE A 187 9.33 -3.00 -3.97
N ASP A 188 9.81 -3.35 -2.79
CA ASP A 188 8.99 -3.35 -1.58
C ASP A 188 8.81 -1.93 -1.07
N THR A 189 7.70 -1.69 -0.37
CA THR A 189 7.42 -0.41 0.28
C THR A 189 8.36 -0.21 1.47
N VAL A 190 8.59 1.05 1.84
CA VAL A 190 9.44 1.40 3.00
C VAL A 190 8.93 0.74 4.28
N GLN A 191 7.61 0.72 4.48
CA GLN A 191 6.95 0.15 5.66
C GLN A 191 7.05 -1.38 5.73
N SER A 192 7.23 -2.06 4.59
CA SER A 192 7.46 -3.51 4.55
C SER A 192 8.84 -3.89 5.10
N ILE A 193 9.84 -3.02 4.91
CA ILE A 193 11.23 -3.29 5.30
C ILE A 193 11.55 -2.67 6.66
N TYR A 194 11.06 -1.46 6.91
CA TYR A 194 11.36 -0.70 8.11
C TYR A 194 10.11 -0.50 8.93
N GLN A 195 10.13 -1.06 10.14
CA GLN A 195 9.06 -0.88 11.12
C GLN A 195 8.90 0.62 11.46
N PRO A 196 7.68 1.18 11.34
CA PRO A 196 7.43 2.62 11.45
C PRO A 196 7.50 3.19 12.87
N ASP A 197 7.52 2.35 13.90
CA ASP A 197 7.68 2.73 15.30
C ASP A 197 9.15 3.04 15.67
N TYR A 198 10.13 2.42 15.00
CA TYR A 198 11.55 2.55 15.30
C TYR A 198 12.31 3.38 14.28
N HIS A 199 11.89 3.33 13.01
CA HIS A 199 12.57 4.02 11.91
C HIS A 199 11.79 5.27 11.50
N ILE A 200 12.28 6.43 11.93
CA ILE A 200 11.72 7.72 11.52
C ILE A 200 11.85 7.89 10.00
N GLY A 201 10.78 8.36 9.37
CA GLY A 201 10.66 8.48 7.91
C GLY A 201 10.11 7.24 7.21
N SER A 202 9.79 6.16 7.94
CA SER A 202 9.00 5.05 7.38
C SER A 202 7.53 5.45 7.27
N LEU A 203 7.22 6.17 6.19
CA LEU A 203 5.88 6.68 5.87
C LEU A 203 5.26 5.89 4.72
N SER A 204 3.93 5.88 4.63
CA SER A 204 3.23 5.36 3.45
C SER A 204 3.56 6.19 2.21
N GLU A 205 3.61 5.56 1.03
CA GLU A 205 3.99 6.22 -0.23
C GLU A 205 3.06 7.40 -0.56
N LYS A 206 1.76 7.22 -0.30
CA LYS A 206 0.76 8.29 -0.41
C LYS A 206 1.15 9.48 0.47
N MET A 207 1.45 9.24 1.75
CA MET A 207 1.83 10.31 2.67
C MET A 207 3.12 11.00 2.23
N GLN A 208 4.13 10.24 1.78
CA GLN A 208 5.38 10.81 1.26
C GLN A 208 5.13 11.73 0.06
N SER A 209 4.27 11.32 -0.89
CA SER A 209 3.91 12.17 -2.03
C SER A 209 3.21 13.45 -1.61
N VAL A 210 2.28 13.37 -0.66
CA VAL A 210 1.49 14.52 -0.17
C VAL A 210 2.40 15.53 0.54
N ILE A 211 3.33 15.06 1.38
CA ILE A 211 4.33 15.92 2.03
C ILE A 211 5.26 16.54 0.99
N SER A 212 5.77 15.75 0.05
CA SER A 212 6.70 16.25 -0.97
C SER A 212 6.06 17.34 -1.81
N ASN A 213 4.80 17.15 -2.21
CA ASN A 213 4.04 18.16 -2.94
C ASN A 213 3.90 19.45 -2.11
N TYR A 214 3.50 19.34 -0.84
CA TYR A 214 3.37 20.50 0.05
C TYR A 214 4.69 21.27 0.22
N LEU A 215 5.80 20.56 0.44
CA LEU A 215 7.13 21.14 0.56
C LEU A 215 7.53 21.90 -0.71
N THR A 216 7.12 21.44 -1.90
CA THR A 216 7.43 22.12 -3.16
C THR A 216 6.51 23.29 -3.50
N THR A 217 5.24 23.26 -3.08
CA THR A 217 4.23 24.24 -3.54
C THR A 217 4.02 25.40 -2.58
N GLU A 218 3.88 25.12 -1.29
CA GLU A 218 3.38 26.08 -0.31
C GLU A 218 4.41 26.47 0.75
N PHE A 219 5.55 25.77 0.81
CA PHE A 219 6.49 25.94 1.92
C PHE A 219 7.14 27.32 1.96
N ASP A 220 7.55 27.90 0.83
CA ASP A 220 8.29 29.17 0.82
C ASP A 220 7.43 30.43 1.02
N SER A 221 6.11 30.32 1.03
CA SER A 221 5.22 31.48 0.91
C SER A 221 4.95 32.24 2.22
N PHE A 222 5.21 31.65 3.40
CA PHE A 222 4.59 32.12 4.65
C PHE A 222 5.52 32.38 5.85
N SER A 223 6.76 31.88 5.90
CA SER A 223 7.70 32.20 7.00
C SER A 223 9.16 31.79 6.73
N PRO A 224 10.16 32.65 7.02
CA PRO A 224 11.58 32.36 6.82
C PRO A 224 12.25 31.60 7.99
N ASP A 225 11.58 31.45 9.14
CA ASP A 225 12.24 30.98 10.37
C ASP A 225 12.34 29.46 10.52
N LEU A 226 11.60 28.69 9.70
CA LEU A 226 11.52 27.23 9.83
C LEU A 226 12.14 26.53 8.61
N THR A 227 13.05 25.59 8.87
CA THR A 227 13.65 24.79 7.79
C THR A 227 12.70 23.68 7.30
N THR A 228 12.81 23.32 6.02
CA THR A 228 12.05 22.19 5.41
C THR A 228 12.30 20.87 6.14
N GLU A 229 13.52 20.65 6.61
CA GLU A 229 13.92 19.43 7.32
C GLU A 229 13.38 19.37 8.76
N GLU A 230 13.27 20.51 9.45
CA GLU A 230 12.61 20.59 10.76
C GLU A 230 11.13 20.29 10.64
N PHE A 231 10.44 20.89 9.66
CA PHE A 231 9.03 20.57 9.40
C PHE A 231 8.84 19.09 9.10
N ARG A 232 9.68 18.54 8.21
CA ARG A 232 9.63 17.14 7.82
C ARG A 232 9.82 16.22 9.02
N THR A 233 10.80 16.51 9.87
CA THR A 233 11.09 15.71 11.07
C THR A 233 9.94 15.80 12.07
N CYS A 234 9.40 16.99 12.31
CA CYS A 234 8.23 17.19 13.16
C CYS A 234 7.01 16.41 12.63
N PHE A 235 6.79 16.44 11.31
CA PHE A 235 5.71 15.68 10.67
C PHE A 235 5.92 14.16 10.80
N GLU A 236 7.13 13.67 10.55
CA GLU A 236 7.47 12.25 10.70
C GLU A 236 7.24 11.77 12.15
N LEU A 237 7.57 12.59 13.15
CA LEU A 237 7.27 12.30 14.55
C LEU A 237 5.76 12.32 14.85
N LYS A 238 5.04 13.28 14.26
CA LYS A 238 3.59 13.34 14.36
C LYS A 238 2.95 12.06 13.79
N TYR A 239 3.41 11.61 12.63
CA TYR A 239 2.97 10.37 12.02
C TYR A 239 3.20 9.15 12.92
N LEU A 240 4.40 9.02 13.50
CA LEU A 240 4.74 7.96 14.45
C LEU A 240 3.81 7.97 15.68
N SER A 241 3.53 9.15 16.23
CA SER A 241 2.60 9.30 17.36
C SER A 241 1.14 8.91 17.03
N SER A 242 0.80 8.98 15.74
CA SER A 242 -0.51 8.65 15.21
C SER A 242 -0.71 7.15 14.91
N LEU A 243 0.31 6.32 15.08
CA LEU A 243 0.20 4.88 14.89
C LEU A 243 -0.76 4.23 15.91
N CYS A 244 -1.38 3.12 15.50
CA CYS A 244 -2.12 2.23 16.40
C CYS A 244 -1.17 1.61 17.42
N GLN A 245 -1.61 1.54 18.67
CA GLN A 245 -0.79 0.98 19.74
C GLN A 245 -0.95 -0.55 19.79
N PRO A 246 0.12 -1.27 20.15
CA PRO A 246 0.00 -2.70 20.44
C PRO A 246 -1.02 -2.95 21.54
N GLY A 247 -1.95 -3.87 21.28
CA GLY A 247 -3.08 -4.19 22.16
C GLY A 247 -4.39 -3.53 21.76
N ASP A 248 -4.39 -2.57 20.82
CA ASP A 248 -5.62 -1.92 20.36
C ASP A 248 -6.60 -2.95 19.76
N PRO A 249 -7.88 -2.98 20.22
CA PRO A 249 -8.88 -3.96 19.79
C PRO A 249 -9.49 -3.56 18.44
N VAL A 250 -8.67 -3.55 17.40
CA VAL A 250 -9.04 -3.09 16.06
C VAL A 250 -10.19 -3.87 15.43
N GLY A 251 -10.37 -5.14 15.78
CA GLY A 251 -11.51 -5.94 15.29
C GLY A 251 -12.85 -5.45 15.84
N ILE A 252 -12.91 -5.15 17.13
CA ILE A 252 -14.13 -4.61 17.78
C ILE A 252 -14.43 -3.21 17.24
N LEU A 253 -13.40 -2.36 17.10
CA LEU A 253 -13.56 -1.02 16.54
C LEU A 253 -14.09 -1.08 15.10
N ALA A 254 -13.58 -1.98 14.27
CA ALA A 254 -14.08 -2.18 12.91
C ALA A 254 -15.54 -2.68 12.90
N ALA A 255 -15.87 -3.67 13.75
CA ALA A 255 -17.23 -4.20 13.87
C ALA A 255 -18.23 -3.11 14.29
N GLN A 256 -17.87 -2.28 15.26
CA GLN A 256 -18.69 -1.19 15.75
C GLN A 256 -18.85 -0.07 14.72
N SER A 257 -17.76 0.28 14.02
CA SER A 257 -17.77 1.31 12.98
C SER A 257 -18.67 0.96 11.80
N ILE A 258 -18.94 -0.33 11.56
CA ILE A 258 -19.91 -0.79 10.56
C ILE A 258 -21.31 -0.90 11.18
N GLY A 259 -21.40 -1.50 12.37
CA GLY A 259 -22.68 -1.83 13.00
C GLY A 259 -23.48 -0.61 13.48
N GLU A 260 -22.81 0.39 14.07
CA GLU A 260 -23.48 1.55 14.65
C GLU A 260 -24.09 2.47 13.56
N PRO A 261 -23.38 2.87 12.49
CA PRO A 261 -23.98 3.62 11.39
C PRO A 261 -25.03 2.84 10.60
N SER A 262 -24.93 1.50 10.54
CA SER A 262 -25.93 0.66 9.88
C SER A 262 -27.32 0.81 10.52
N THR A 263 -27.39 1.14 11.81
CA THR A 263 -28.67 1.46 12.47
C THR A 263 -29.34 2.70 11.88
N GLN A 264 -28.56 3.68 11.43
CA GLN A 264 -29.05 4.94 10.85
C GLN A 264 -29.53 4.77 9.40
N MET A 265 -28.99 3.79 8.66
CA MET A 265 -29.41 3.50 7.28
C MET A 265 -30.78 2.83 7.16
N THR A 266 -31.39 2.46 8.28
CA THR A 266 -32.65 1.71 8.28
C THR A 266 -33.90 2.57 8.27
N LEU A 267 -33.78 3.89 8.45
CA LEU A 267 -34.90 4.82 8.44
C LEU A 267 -35.30 5.20 7.01
#